data_AF-A0A950IGB5-F1
#
_entry.id   AF-A0A950IGB5-F1
#
_cell.length_a   1.000
_cell.length_b   1.000
_cell.length_c   1.000
_cell.angle_alpha   90.00
_cell.angle_beta   90.00
_cell.angle_gamma   90.00
#
_symmetry.space_group_name_H-M   'P 1'
#
loop_
_entity.id
_entity.type
_entity.pdbx_description
1 polymer ?
#
loop_
_entity_poly.entity_id
_entity_poly.type
_entity_poly.pdbx_seq_one_letter_code
_entity_poly.pdbx_strand_id
1 'polypeptide(L)'
;NFVLPLSHDEVVHGKRSLLGRMPGRDDEQFANLRLLYGLMWAHPGKKLLFMGGEFAQRAEWRAQASLDWHLAQYAPHQGVRLLVHDLNNLTREHGALHERDTDADGFEWIAYDDARNGVAAFIRWNAAHDAHAVCVFNFSGARHDRYEIGVPQAGGYRELLNTDAAAYGGSDVGNAGWAVAQERPAHGRPFSLPLTLPPRAAIWLAP
;
A
#
# COMPACT_ATOMS: atom_id res chain seq x y z
N ASN A 1 9.61 19.74 1.77
CA ASN A 1 9.79 18.57 0.86
C ASN A 1 10.35 17.42 1.66
N PHE A 2 9.64 16.29 1.73
CA PHE A 2 10.06 15.11 2.48
C PHE A 2 10.45 13.95 1.55
N VAL A 3 11.44 13.19 2.01
CA VAL A 3 11.66 11.81 1.59
C VAL A 3 11.13 10.94 2.73
N LEU A 4 10.54 9.79 2.42
CA LEU A 4 10.09 8.76 3.33
C LEU A 4 11.15 7.65 3.36
N PRO A 5 12.11 7.67 4.31
CA PRO A 5 13.19 6.70 4.32
C PRO A 5 12.88 5.50 5.22
N LEU A 6 13.07 4.31 4.65
CA LEU A 6 13.38 3.09 5.40
C LEU A 6 14.84 2.73 5.08
N SER A 7 15.76 3.40 5.79
CA SER A 7 17.20 3.38 5.51
C SER A 7 17.94 2.22 6.20
N HIS A 8 19.24 2.13 5.97
CA HIS A 8 20.13 1.15 6.61
C HIS A 8 20.12 1.21 8.16
N ASP A 9 20.02 2.42 8.72
CA ASP A 9 20.03 2.64 10.19
C ASP A 9 18.81 2.01 10.88
N GLU A 10 17.75 1.73 10.14
CA GLU A 10 16.52 1.16 10.65
C GLU A 10 16.53 -0.37 10.74
N VAL A 11 17.56 -1.03 10.19
CA VAL A 11 17.62 -2.50 10.08
C VAL A 11 18.91 -3.10 10.65
N VAL A 12 19.47 -2.44 11.66
CA VAL A 12 20.72 -2.79 12.37
C VAL A 12 20.57 -2.64 13.89
N HIS A 13 21.61 -3.01 14.63
CA HIS A 13 21.76 -2.73 16.07
C HIS A 13 20.61 -3.26 16.94
N GLY A 14 20.09 -4.45 16.62
CA GLY A 14 19.00 -5.07 17.39
C GLY A 14 17.60 -4.58 17.02
N LYS A 15 17.48 -3.66 16.05
CA LYS A 15 16.19 -3.13 15.56
C LYS A 15 15.42 -4.12 14.67
N ARG A 16 16.03 -5.26 14.31
CA ARG A 16 15.53 -6.28 13.37
C ARG A 16 15.39 -5.76 11.95
N SER A 17 15.19 -6.67 10.99
CA SER A 17 14.82 -6.28 9.62
C SER A 17 13.40 -5.68 9.57
N LEU A 18 13.00 -5.13 8.43
CA LEU A 18 11.62 -4.66 8.22
C LEU A 18 10.60 -5.79 8.44
N LEU A 19 10.85 -6.98 7.88
CA LEU A 19 9.99 -8.15 8.09
C LEU A 19 9.98 -8.59 9.55
N GLY A 20 11.15 -8.65 10.20
CA GLY A 20 11.29 -9.10 11.59
C GLY A 20 10.67 -8.16 12.64
N ARG A 21 10.29 -6.94 12.24
CA ARG A 21 9.51 -6.00 13.04
C ARG A 21 8.00 -6.20 12.93
N MET A 22 7.54 -6.91 11.90
CA MET A 22 6.11 -7.13 11.71
C MET A 22 5.58 -8.11 12.77
N PRO A 23 4.41 -7.82 13.38
CA PRO A 23 3.82 -8.72 14.35
C PRO A 23 3.13 -9.91 13.68
N GLY A 24 2.87 -10.96 14.46
CA GLY A 24 2.11 -12.13 14.02
C GLY A 24 2.97 -13.28 13.52
N ARG A 25 2.30 -14.27 12.93
CA ARG A 25 2.93 -15.43 12.28
C ARG A 25 3.56 -15.02 10.94
N ASP A 26 4.32 -15.92 10.34
CA ASP A 26 5.11 -15.63 9.13
C ASP A 26 4.27 -15.01 8.00
N ASP A 27 3.10 -15.58 7.70
CA ASP A 27 2.15 -15.07 6.72
C ASP A 27 1.65 -13.65 7.03
N GLU A 28 1.35 -13.39 8.31
CA GLU A 28 0.93 -12.07 8.78
C GLU A 28 2.08 -11.05 8.72
N GLN A 29 3.33 -11.48 8.93
CA GLN A 29 4.50 -10.61 8.81
C GLN A 29 4.66 -10.10 7.37
N PHE A 30 4.54 -11.01 6.40
CA PHE A 30 4.57 -10.63 4.98
C PHE A 30 3.39 -9.72 4.62
N ALA A 31 2.18 -10.02 5.07
CA ALA A 31 1.01 -9.16 4.82
C ALA A 31 1.22 -7.74 5.36
N ASN A 32 1.67 -7.60 6.61
CA ASN A 32 1.98 -6.29 7.20
C ASN A 32 3.09 -5.54 6.44
N LEU A 33 4.13 -6.24 5.98
CA LEU A 33 5.20 -5.61 5.20
C LEU A 33 4.67 -5.09 3.85
N ARG A 34 3.85 -5.89 3.16
CA ARG A 34 3.22 -5.48 1.90
C ARG A 34 2.28 -4.29 2.10
N LEU A 35 1.48 -4.30 3.18
CA LEU A 35 0.66 -3.16 3.58
C LEU A 35 1.49 -1.91 3.85
N LEU A 36 2.59 -2.01 4.59
CA LEU A 36 3.50 -0.90 4.84
C LEU A 36 4.02 -0.30 3.53
N TYR A 37 4.42 -1.12 2.56
CA TYR A 37 4.90 -0.65 1.26
C TYR A 37 3.79 -0.01 0.43
N GLY A 38 2.59 -0.60 0.41
CA GLY A 38 1.40 0.01 -0.19
C GLY A 38 1.07 1.38 0.43
N LEU A 39 1.27 1.56 1.74
CA LEU A 39 1.11 2.87 2.37
C LEU A 39 2.24 3.83 1.99
N MET A 40 3.49 3.41 2.15
CA MET A 40 4.67 4.25 1.93
C MET A 40 4.72 4.79 0.50
N TRP A 41 4.41 3.98 -0.51
CA TRP A 41 4.39 4.44 -1.90
C TRP A 41 3.23 5.40 -2.19
N ALA A 42 2.05 5.18 -1.60
CA ALA A 42 0.90 6.06 -1.79
C ALA A 42 0.98 7.38 -1.01
N HIS A 43 1.67 7.40 0.13
CA HIS A 43 1.76 8.59 0.98
C HIS A 43 2.57 9.72 0.30
N PRO A 44 2.20 11.01 0.40
CA PRO A 44 3.00 12.10 -0.16
C PRO A 44 4.47 12.08 0.28
N GLY A 45 5.39 12.31 -0.66
CA GLY A 45 6.83 12.37 -0.43
C GLY A 45 7.61 11.31 -1.21
N LYS A 46 8.89 11.58 -1.50
CA LYS A 46 9.73 10.66 -2.32
C LYS A 46 10.16 9.43 -1.51
N LYS A 47 10.44 8.31 -2.17
CA LYS A 47 10.63 6.99 -1.51
C LYS A 47 12.11 6.64 -1.40
N LEU A 48 12.52 6.08 -0.26
CA LEU A 48 13.82 5.45 -0.10
C LEU A 48 13.65 4.13 0.66
N LEU A 49 14.03 3.03 0.03
CA LEU A 49 14.07 1.70 0.63
C LEU A 49 15.49 1.15 0.54
N PHE A 50 16.05 0.75 1.68
CA PHE A 50 17.39 0.17 1.73
C PHE A 50 17.42 -1.27 1.21
N MET A 51 18.55 -1.65 0.61
CA MET A 51 18.76 -2.97 0.03
C MET A 51 18.51 -4.10 1.03
N GLY A 52 17.92 -5.20 0.54
CA GLY A 52 17.39 -6.28 1.37
C GLY A 52 15.92 -6.08 1.75
N GLY A 53 15.46 -4.83 1.83
CA GLY A 53 14.05 -4.52 2.09
C GLY A 53 13.12 -4.97 0.95
N GLU A 54 13.60 -4.90 -0.29
CA GLU A 54 12.82 -5.16 -1.50
C GLU A 54 12.43 -6.63 -1.67
N PHE A 55 13.13 -7.56 -1.03
CA PHE A 55 12.78 -8.99 -1.03
C PHE A 55 12.53 -9.53 0.39
N ALA A 56 12.29 -8.62 1.35
CA ALA A 56 11.98 -8.96 2.74
C ALA A 56 13.07 -9.83 3.42
N GLN A 57 14.32 -9.37 3.40
CA GLN A 57 15.39 -10.03 4.14
C GLN A 57 14.99 -10.23 5.62
N ARG A 58 15.25 -11.43 6.15
CA ARG A 58 14.85 -11.81 7.53
C ARG A 58 15.83 -11.30 8.56
N ALA A 59 17.13 -11.45 8.31
CA ALA A 59 18.16 -11.00 9.23
C ALA A 59 18.35 -9.48 9.13
N GLU A 60 18.85 -8.89 10.21
CA GLU A 60 19.43 -7.54 10.17
C GLU A 60 20.53 -7.45 9.12
N TRP A 61 20.70 -6.24 8.58
CA TRP A 61 21.80 -5.98 7.67
C TRP A 61 23.15 -6.08 8.42
N ARG A 62 24.15 -6.65 7.75
CA ARG A 62 25.51 -6.79 8.27
C ARG A 62 26.46 -6.27 7.22
N ALA A 63 27.24 -5.24 7.55
CA ALA A 63 28.19 -4.64 6.62
C ALA A 63 29.31 -5.63 6.18
N GLN A 64 29.58 -6.65 6.99
CA GLN A 64 30.64 -7.64 6.77
C GLN A 64 30.17 -8.86 5.96
N ALA A 65 28.90 -8.92 5.54
CA ALA A 65 28.34 -10.03 4.80
C ALA A 65 27.54 -9.55 3.59
N SER A 66 27.35 -10.43 2.61
CA SER A 66 26.39 -10.18 1.54
C SER A 66 24.96 -10.17 2.08
N LEU A 67 24.03 -9.63 1.28
CA LEU A 67 22.62 -9.86 1.50
C LEU A 67 22.29 -11.36 1.41
N ASP A 68 21.18 -11.76 2.03
CA ASP A 68 20.69 -13.14 2.06
C ASP A 68 20.01 -13.52 0.73
N TRP A 69 20.75 -13.47 -0.37
CA TRP A 69 20.22 -13.68 -1.73
C TRP A 69 19.52 -15.03 -1.95
N HIS A 70 19.89 -16.05 -1.17
CA HIS A 70 19.23 -17.35 -1.18
C HIS A 70 17.73 -17.25 -0.84
N LEU A 71 17.28 -16.19 -0.13
CA LEU A 71 15.87 -15.97 0.17
C LEU A 71 15.04 -15.70 -1.09
N ALA A 72 15.64 -15.11 -2.13
CA ALA A 72 14.95 -14.74 -3.37
C ALA A 72 14.42 -15.95 -4.18
N GLN A 73 14.81 -17.17 -3.81
CA GLN A 73 14.30 -18.40 -4.44
C GLN A 73 12.96 -18.88 -3.84
N TYR A 74 12.53 -18.33 -2.69
CA TYR A 74 11.30 -18.76 -2.03
C TYR A 74 10.13 -17.82 -2.36
N ALA A 75 8.94 -18.41 -2.54
CA ALA A 75 7.75 -17.70 -3.03
C ALA A 75 7.37 -16.44 -2.22
N PRO A 76 7.39 -16.41 -0.87
CA PRO A 76 7.03 -15.20 -0.12
C PRO A 76 7.94 -14.01 -0.42
N HIS A 77 9.25 -14.26 -0.59
CA HIS A 77 10.24 -13.23 -0.90
C HIS A 77 10.12 -12.73 -2.35
N GLN A 78 9.78 -13.64 -3.28
CA GLN A 78 9.46 -13.29 -4.66
C GLN A 78 8.21 -12.40 -4.74
N GLY A 79 7.18 -12.69 -3.94
CA GLY A 79 5.97 -11.89 -3.87
C GLY A 79 6.22 -10.44 -3.42
N VAL A 80 7.06 -10.23 -2.40
CA VAL A 80 7.45 -8.88 -1.97
C VAL A 80 8.28 -8.17 -3.04
N ARG A 81 9.21 -8.88 -3.69
CA ARG A 81 10.01 -8.30 -4.78
C ARG A 81 9.15 -7.88 -5.96
N LEU A 82 8.16 -8.69 -6.33
CA LEU A 82 7.20 -8.36 -7.37
C LEU A 82 6.35 -7.16 -6.98
N LEU A 83 5.88 -7.10 -5.73
CA LEU A 83 5.15 -5.94 -5.22
C LEU A 83 5.97 -4.65 -5.34
N VAL A 84 7.24 -4.66 -4.91
CA VAL A 84 8.10 -3.47 -5.00
C VAL A 84 8.35 -3.06 -6.46
N HIS A 85 8.51 -4.03 -7.36
CA HIS A 85 8.59 -3.78 -8.80
C HIS A 85 7.32 -3.06 -9.31
N ASP A 86 6.15 -3.59 -8.98
CA ASP A 86 4.87 -3.06 -9.46
C ASP A 86 4.55 -1.68 -8.86
N LEU A 87 4.84 -1.49 -7.57
CA LEU A 87 4.71 -0.19 -6.90
C LEU A 87 5.56 0.90 -7.58
N ASN A 88 6.79 0.56 -8.00
CA ASN A 88 7.67 1.48 -8.72
C ASN A 88 7.11 1.81 -10.11
N ASN A 89 6.56 0.83 -10.83
CA ASN A 89 5.94 1.07 -12.14
C ASN A 89 4.67 1.91 -12.00
N LEU A 90 3.77 1.55 -11.09
CA LEU A 90 2.55 2.33 -10.81
C LEU A 90 2.86 3.77 -10.47
N THR A 91 3.88 4.03 -9.66
CA THR A 91 4.27 5.41 -9.31
C THR A 91 4.78 6.19 -10.51
N ARG A 92 5.49 5.54 -11.43
CA ARG A 92 5.96 6.18 -12.67
C ARG A 92 4.83 6.43 -13.66
N GLU A 93 3.87 5.51 -13.74
CA GLU A 93 2.77 5.53 -14.71
C GLU A 93 1.60 6.43 -14.28
N HIS A 94 1.37 6.57 -12.97
CA HIS A 94 0.28 7.35 -12.42
C HIS A 94 0.78 8.65 -11.79
N GLY A 95 0.61 9.77 -12.51
CA GLY A 95 1.01 11.12 -12.07
C GLY A 95 0.50 11.51 -10.68
N ALA A 96 -0.70 11.08 -10.32
CA ALA A 96 -1.30 11.31 -9.01
C ALA A 96 -0.39 10.88 -7.83
N LEU A 97 0.41 9.83 -8.01
CA LEU A 97 1.24 9.29 -6.94
C LEU A 97 2.52 10.10 -6.68
N HIS A 98 2.93 11.02 -7.56
CA HIS A 98 4.23 11.69 -7.46
C HIS A 98 4.29 13.16 -7.89
N GLU A 99 3.38 13.65 -8.73
CA GLU A 99 3.48 14.99 -9.32
C GLU A 99 3.27 16.12 -8.30
N ARG A 100 2.41 15.89 -7.29
CA ARG A 100 2.03 16.88 -6.27
C ARG A 100 2.44 16.50 -4.84
N ASP A 101 3.56 15.80 -4.66
CA ASP A 101 4.03 15.38 -3.32
C ASP A 101 4.29 16.54 -2.34
N THR A 102 4.49 17.75 -2.83
CA THR A 102 4.85 18.94 -2.04
C THR A 102 3.75 19.99 -2.01
N ASP A 103 2.54 19.63 -2.47
CA ASP A 103 1.39 20.50 -2.56
C ASP A 103 0.23 19.89 -1.76
N ALA A 104 -0.43 20.70 -0.94
CA ALA A 104 -1.55 20.27 -0.11
C ALA A 104 -2.71 19.73 -0.98
N ASP A 105 -2.94 20.32 -2.15
CA ASP A 105 -4.00 19.91 -3.07
C ASP A 105 -3.71 18.56 -3.76
N GLY A 106 -2.50 18.01 -3.59
CA GLY A 106 -2.11 16.69 -4.06
C GLY A 106 -2.60 15.53 -3.20
N PHE A 107 -3.21 15.83 -2.04
CA PHE A 107 -3.62 14.85 -1.05
C PHE A 107 -4.91 15.26 -0.33
N GLU A 108 -5.84 14.33 -0.17
CA GLU A 108 -7.07 14.59 0.59
C GLU A 108 -7.48 13.35 1.39
N TRP A 109 -7.75 13.49 2.69
CA TRP A 109 -8.26 12.39 3.49
C TRP A 109 -9.68 11.98 3.05
N ILE A 110 -9.97 10.68 3.11
CA ILE A 110 -11.33 10.12 3.05
C ILE A 110 -11.73 9.62 4.44
N ALA A 111 -10.89 8.79 5.05
CA ALA A 111 -11.07 8.26 6.40
C ALA A 111 -9.73 8.29 7.13
N TYR A 112 -9.66 9.01 8.24
CA TYR A 112 -8.46 9.12 9.08
C TYR A 112 -8.73 8.75 10.55
N ASP A 113 -10.00 8.56 10.90
CA ASP A 113 -10.52 8.42 12.26
C ASP A 113 -11.23 7.09 12.52
N ASP A 114 -11.24 6.14 11.56
CA ASP A 114 -11.81 4.81 11.76
C ASP A 114 -10.84 3.83 12.45
N ALA A 115 -10.43 4.22 13.66
CA ALA A 115 -9.60 3.38 14.53
C ALA A 115 -10.33 2.08 14.95
N ARG A 116 -11.67 2.08 14.94
CA ARG A 116 -12.47 0.90 15.34
C ARG A 116 -12.33 -0.23 14.35
N ASN A 117 -12.38 0.06 13.05
CA ASN A 117 -12.19 -0.97 12.01
C ASN A 117 -10.73 -1.09 11.57
N GLY A 118 -9.86 -0.17 11.99
CA GLY A 118 -8.46 -0.12 11.59
C GLY A 118 -8.30 0.22 10.12
N VAL A 119 -9.13 1.14 9.60
CA VAL A 119 -9.13 1.54 8.19
C VAL A 119 -8.69 2.99 8.05
N ALA A 120 -7.83 3.25 7.09
CA ALA A 120 -7.53 4.61 6.63
C ALA A 120 -7.68 4.67 5.11
N ALA A 121 -8.07 5.83 4.60
CA ALA A 121 -8.20 6.06 3.17
C ALA A 121 -7.94 7.52 2.81
N PHE A 122 -7.35 7.76 1.64
CA PHE A 122 -7.12 9.09 1.10
C PHE A 122 -7.09 9.08 -0.44
N ILE A 123 -7.16 10.28 -1.02
CA ILE A 123 -7.02 10.54 -2.45
C ILE A 123 -5.68 11.20 -2.72
N ARG A 124 -5.06 10.80 -3.82
CA ARG A 124 -3.92 11.48 -4.44
C ARG A 124 -4.35 12.09 -5.77
N TRP A 125 -3.95 13.33 -6.05
CA TRP A 125 -4.29 14.04 -7.27
C TRP A 125 -3.06 14.33 -8.13
N ASN A 126 -3.22 14.24 -9.45
CA ASN A 126 -2.18 14.62 -10.41
C ASN A 126 -2.04 16.15 -10.52
N ALA A 127 -1.01 16.63 -11.22
CA ALA A 127 -0.73 18.06 -11.42
C ALA A 127 -1.91 18.81 -12.04
N ALA A 128 -2.53 18.24 -13.07
CA ALA A 128 -3.66 18.83 -13.79
C ALA A 128 -4.98 18.79 -12.99
N HIS A 129 -5.04 18.03 -11.89
CA HIS A 129 -6.22 17.84 -11.05
C HIS A 129 -7.43 17.24 -11.81
N ASP A 130 -7.15 16.40 -12.81
CA ASP A 130 -8.13 15.70 -13.64
C ASP A 130 -8.04 14.17 -13.51
N ALA A 131 -7.02 13.65 -12.82
CA ALA A 131 -6.85 12.25 -12.50
C ALA A 131 -6.45 12.04 -11.03
N HIS A 132 -7.00 11.00 -10.42
CA HIS A 132 -6.75 10.67 -9.02
C HIS A 132 -6.57 9.17 -8.77
N ALA A 133 -5.91 8.87 -7.65
CA ALA A 133 -5.86 7.53 -7.08
C ALA A 133 -6.52 7.56 -5.70
N VAL A 134 -7.44 6.63 -5.45
CA VAL A 134 -8.04 6.35 -4.14
C VAL A 134 -7.25 5.24 -3.49
N CYS A 135 -6.62 5.52 -2.35
CA CYS A 135 -5.78 4.56 -1.62
C CYS A 135 -6.45 4.21 -0.30
N VAL A 136 -6.70 2.92 -0.07
CA VAL A 136 -7.41 2.39 1.10
C VAL A 136 -6.52 1.35 1.79
N PHE A 137 -6.46 1.40 3.11
CA PHE A 137 -5.59 0.58 3.94
C PHE A 137 -6.40 -0.06 5.06
N ASN A 138 -6.38 -1.39 5.13
CA ASN A 138 -6.93 -2.13 6.25
C ASN A 138 -5.78 -2.66 7.11
N PHE A 139 -5.56 -2.06 8.28
CA PHE A 139 -4.54 -2.46 9.25
C PHE A 139 -5.02 -3.58 10.18
N SER A 140 -6.31 -3.89 10.17
CA SER A 140 -6.87 -4.96 10.99
C SER A 140 -6.54 -6.33 10.42
N GLY A 141 -6.56 -7.35 11.29
CA GLY A 141 -6.49 -8.75 10.87
C GLY A 141 -7.81 -9.31 10.33
N ALA A 142 -8.86 -8.51 10.27
CA ALA A 142 -10.18 -8.90 9.80
C ALA A 142 -10.41 -8.43 8.36
N ARG A 143 -11.17 -9.22 7.60
CA ARG A 143 -11.74 -8.81 6.31
C ARG A 143 -12.95 -7.92 6.58
N HIS A 144 -13.11 -6.87 5.78
CA HIS A 144 -14.34 -6.06 5.75
C HIS A 144 -15.05 -6.25 4.42
N ASP A 145 -16.31 -6.65 4.45
CA ASP A 145 -17.15 -6.81 3.26
C ASP A 145 -18.02 -5.58 3.03
N ARG A 146 -18.10 -5.13 1.78
CA ARG A 146 -18.91 -3.96 1.37
C ARG A 146 -18.63 -2.72 2.23
N TYR A 147 -17.37 -2.51 2.56
CA TYR A 147 -16.91 -1.34 3.28
C TYR A 147 -17.00 -0.13 2.34
N GLU A 148 -17.80 0.86 2.73
CA GLU A 148 -18.05 2.04 1.90
C GLU A 148 -16.86 3.00 1.94
N ILE A 149 -16.36 3.43 0.78
CA ILE A 149 -15.32 4.45 0.66
C ILE A 149 -15.85 5.59 -0.21
N GLY A 150 -15.88 6.81 0.32
CA GLY A 150 -16.38 7.97 -0.42
C GLY A 150 -15.44 8.36 -1.55
N VAL A 151 -15.98 8.66 -2.73
CA VAL A 151 -15.20 9.04 -3.93
C VAL A 151 -15.81 10.25 -4.65
N PRO A 152 -14.99 11.08 -5.34
CA PRO A 152 -15.44 12.35 -5.90
C PRO A 152 -16.20 12.20 -7.22
N GLN A 153 -15.96 11.12 -7.96
CA GLN A 153 -16.51 10.91 -9.31
C GLN A 153 -17.31 9.61 -9.38
N ALA A 154 -18.38 9.64 -10.16
CA ALA A 154 -19.14 8.46 -10.56
C ALA A 154 -18.31 7.55 -11.48
N GLY A 155 -18.89 6.40 -11.84
CA GLY A 155 -18.30 5.49 -12.82
C GLY A 155 -17.57 4.32 -12.20
N GLY A 156 -16.82 3.59 -13.02
CA GLY A 156 -16.03 2.46 -12.56
C GLY A 156 -14.64 2.90 -12.14
N TYR A 157 -14.05 2.13 -11.25
CA TYR A 157 -12.72 2.32 -10.71
C TYR A 157 -11.95 1.01 -10.89
N ARG A 158 -10.86 1.07 -11.63
CA ARG A 158 -9.93 -0.05 -11.79
C ARG A 158 -9.11 -0.23 -10.53
N GLU A 159 -9.02 -1.46 -10.04
CA GLU A 159 -8.06 -1.82 -8.99
C GLU A 159 -6.65 -1.80 -9.58
N LEU A 160 -5.86 -0.79 -9.21
CA LEU A 160 -4.47 -0.61 -9.65
C LEU A 160 -3.52 -1.50 -8.85
N LEU A 161 -3.80 -1.66 -7.56
CA LEU A 161 -3.01 -2.44 -6.63
C LEU A 161 -3.94 -3.12 -5.63
N ASN A 162 -3.65 -4.39 -5.36
CA ASN A 162 -4.15 -5.10 -4.20
C ASN A 162 -3.00 -5.90 -3.59
N THR A 163 -2.52 -5.48 -2.43
CA THR A 163 -1.37 -6.14 -1.78
C THR A 163 -1.70 -7.53 -1.22
N ASP A 164 -2.96 -7.94 -1.22
CA ASP A 164 -3.40 -9.30 -0.89
C ASP A 164 -3.51 -10.21 -2.12
N ALA A 165 -3.23 -9.73 -3.33
CA ALA A 165 -3.26 -10.58 -4.52
C ALA A 165 -2.33 -11.81 -4.36
N ALA A 166 -2.76 -12.95 -4.91
CA ALA A 166 -2.00 -14.20 -4.84
C ALA A 166 -0.58 -14.07 -5.42
N ALA A 167 -0.40 -13.22 -6.44
CA ALA A 167 0.89 -12.92 -7.05
C ALA A 167 1.92 -12.36 -6.05
N TYR A 168 1.46 -11.66 -5.00
CA TYR A 168 2.32 -11.13 -3.93
C TYR A 168 2.38 -12.05 -2.71
N GLY A 169 1.75 -13.23 -2.76
CA GLY A 169 1.64 -14.17 -1.65
C GLY A 169 0.58 -13.77 -0.61
N GLY A 170 -0.50 -13.10 -1.04
CA GLY A 170 -1.68 -12.89 -0.21
C GLY A 170 -2.78 -13.93 -0.43
N SER A 171 -3.95 -13.70 0.16
CA SER A 171 -5.10 -14.62 0.12
C SER A 171 -6.03 -14.42 -1.07
N ASP A 172 -5.71 -13.50 -1.98
CA ASP A 172 -6.46 -13.15 -3.19
C ASP A 172 -7.89 -12.63 -2.91
N VAL A 173 -8.10 -12.07 -1.72
CA VAL A 173 -9.33 -11.33 -1.42
C VAL A 173 -9.22 -9.96 -2.08
N GLY A 174 -10.33 -9.45 -2.66
CA GLY A 174 -10.32 -8.15 -3.33
C GLY A 174 -11.61 -7.88 -4.09
N ASN A 175 -11.54 -6.99 -5.08
CA ASN A 175 -12.70 -6.51 -5.82
C ASN A 175 -12.72 -7.02 -7.27
N ALA A 176 -12.03 -8.13 -7.55
CA ALA A 176 -11.95 -8.73 -8.90
C ALA A 176 -11.49 -7.73 -9.99
N GLY A 177 -10.59 -6.81 -9.64
CA GLY A 177 -10.00 -5.85 -10.57
C GLY A 177 -10.81 -4.56 -10.82
N TRP A 178 -12.05 -4.47 -10.32
CA TRP A 178 -12.94 -3.35 -10.66
C TRP A 178 -14.01 -3.09 -9.59
N ALA A 179 -14.31 -1.83 -9.30
CA ALA A 179 -15.42 -1.42 -8.43
C ALA A 179 -16.26 -0.32 -9.12
N VAL A 180 -17.56 -0.25 -8.85
CA VAL A 180 -18.46 0.76 -9.46
C VAL A 180 -18.97 1.69 -8.38
N ALA A 181 -18.77 2.99 -8.58
CA ALA A 181 -19.24 4.02 -7.68
C ALA A 181 -20.78 4.10 -7.70
N GLN A 182 -21.36 4.17 -6.52
CA GLN A 182 -22.79 4.31 -6.31
C GLN A 182 -23.13 5.76 -5.97
N GLU A 183 -24.30 6.24 -6.38
CA GLU A 183 -24.88 7.53 -5.94
C GLU A 183 -25.33 7.45 -4.47
N ARG A 184 -24.36 7.21 -3.59
CA ARG A 184 -24.55 7.04 -2.15
C ARG A 184 -23.51 7.90 -1.43
N PRO A 185 -23.91 9.05 -0.84
CA PRO A 185 -22.96 9.91 -0.17
C PRO A 185 -22.29 9.23 1.02
N ALA A 186 -20.96 9.35 1.10
CA ALA A 186 -20.14 8.85 2.20
C ALA A 186 -18.89 9.72 2.36
N HIS A 187 -18.38 9.86 3.59
CA HIS A 187 -17.15 10.62 3.87
C HIS A 187 -17.15 12.06 3.29
N GLY A 188 -18.31 12.72 3.29
CA GLY A 188 -18.46 14.07 2.72
C GLY A 188 -18.43 14.16 1.19
N ARG A 189 -18.51 13.02 0.48
CA ARG A 189 -18.44 12.94 -0.99
C ARG A 189 -19.76 12.44 -1.59
N PRO A 190 -20.05 12.78 -2.86
CA PRO A 190 -21.34 12.45 -3.49
C PRO A 190 -21.51 10.96 -3.84
N PHE A 191 -20.42 10.23 -4.06
CA PHE A 191 -20.45 8.81 -4.43
C PHE A 191 -19.67 7.95 -3.43
N SER A 192 -19.91 6.64 -3.46
CA SER A 192 -19.13 5.67 -2.68
C SER A 192 -18.84 4.38 -3.44
N LEU A 193 -17.73 3.72 -3.08
CA LEU A 193 -17.37 2.38 -3.54
C LEU A 193 -17.64 1.38 -2.40
N PRO A 194 -18.47 0.34 -2.61
CA PRO A 194 -18.62 -0.76 -1.66
C PRO A 194 -17.50 -1.78 -1.86
N LEU A 195 -16.39 -1.61 -1.14
CA LEU A 195 -15.20 -2.43 -1.32
C LEU A 195 -15.16 -3.66 -0.41
N THR A 196 -14.58 -4.74 -0.90
CA THR A 196 -14.06 -5.82 -0.05
C THR A 196 -12.63 -5.46 0.32
N LEU A 197 -12.36 -5.28 1.62
CA LEU A 197 -11.03 -4.96 2.15
C LEU A 197 -10.40 -6.23 2.73
N PRO A 198 -9.29 -6.74 2.15
CA PRO A 198 -8.56 -7.88 2.69
C PRO A 198 -7.93 -7.53 4.03
N PRO A 199 -7.67 -8.53 4.90
CA PRO A 199 -6.96 -8.29 6.15
C PRO A 199 -5.52 -7.84 5.86
N ARG A 200 -5.04 -6.82 6.57
CA ARG A 200 -3.66 -6.31 6.47
C ARG A 200 -3.21 -6.03 5.03
N ALA A 201 -4.00 -5.24 4.31
CA ALA A 201 -3.77 -4.96 2.90
C ALA A 201 -4.04 -3.52 2.50
N ALA A 202 -3.35 -3.08 1.44
CA ALA A 202 -3.62 -1.85 0.72
C ALA A 202 -4.33 -2.16 -0.60
N ILE A 203 -5.36 -1.38 -0.91
CA ILE A 203 -6.04 -1.35 -2.20
C ILE A 203 -5.89 0.06 -2.78
N TRP A 204 -5.44 0.15 -4.03
CA TRP A 204 -5.45 1.41 -4.77
C TRP A 204 -6.37 1.30 -5.98
N LEU A 205 -7.12 2.36 -6.24
CA LEU A 205 -8.13 2.43 -7.28
C LEU A 205 -7.99 3.74 -8.06
N ALA A 206 -8.29 3.73 -9.36
CA ALA A 206 -8.43 4.95 -10.17
C ALA A 206 -9.62 4.79 -11.14
N PRO A 207 -10.30 5.89 -11.53
CA PRO A 207 -11.35 5.85 -12.54
C PRO A 207 -10.93 5.22 -13.88
#